data_AF-A0AAE1U4H6-F1
#
_entry.id   AF-A0AAE1U4H6-F1
#
_cell.length_a   1.000
_cell.length_b   1.000
_cell.length_c   1.000
_cell.angle_alpha   90.00
_cell.angle_beta   90.00
_cell.angle_gamma   90.00
#
_symmetry.space_group_name_H-M   'P 1'
#
loop_
_entity.id
_entity.type
_entity.pdbx_description
1 polymer ?
#
loop_
_entity_poly.entity_id
_entity_poly.type
_entity_poly.pdbx_seq_one_letter_code
_entity_poly.pdbx_strand_id
1 'polypeptide(L)'
;MASAVVQRKSSVYKTNWNKFVDGVEEGRKVMVVAFQWLYEYERLKSKPRGDNTPIEYVGEYLKTLPKGKKALDAGGKAQLKAKVPPEEMDIPLLYLLFRFTCGLMAADDTAWCDGSDKDSLEHTLYLVKEERNVISHEGHKEKATNISDLELNDRLDNLKLLYTRIIYKAGQKVYKDCSEITKQTDKINETLTQILGVNAERFVQKARQEKKKLNTLEMEVCEKMYVTPLIRNSNHSNNGDILTLKELFECNTDDGFTPELLLVTGDAGVGKTTLCRYLEWLWVKDEVEMQKFDLVLKISFNDLDTSDLLQTLIQDLLPETTSWCDPYKIWDLLSQLKVLWILDGVDDSTRETVKLMNNLLQRQNNNYTVLITTRPEQAHTLSRKYSHKNILNIKLAGGDAMEMLETFVTSTDSITFGPDIVNKLKHKFKSRFLKKLTKASNTALSFFKSWEATEVKKKGKKKKKGKVEQRE
;
A
#
# COMPACT_ATOMS: atom_id res chain seq x y z
N MET A 1 22.10 -52.31 -7.72
CA MET A 1 22.78 -51.06 -7.30
C MET A 1 22.95 -50.19 -8.55
N ALA A 2 22.44 -48.99 -8.71
CA ALA A 2 21.50 -48.16 -7.96
C ALA A 2 20.74 -47.36 -9.03
N SER A 3 19.42 -47.29 -8.87
CA SER A 3 18.51 -46.52 -9.73
C SER A 3 18.64 -45.04 -9.38
N ALA A 4 19.20 -44.23 -10.27
CA ALA A 4 19.18 -42.77 -10.13
C ALA A 4 17.88 -42.24 -10.74
N VAL A 5 16.80 -42.36 -9.97
CA VAL A 5 15.59 -41.56 -10.13
C VAL A 5 16.00 -40.12 -9.86
N VAL A 6 16.25 -39.35 -10.92
CA VAL A 6 16.29 -37.89 -10.84
C VAL A 6 14.85 -37.43 -10.63
N GLN A 7 14.43 -37.40 -9.37
CA GLN A 7 13.29 -36.60 -8.94
C GLN A 7 13.61 -35.15 -9.29
N ARG A 8 13.07 -34.68 -10.42
CA ARG A 8 12.85 -33.25 -10.63
C ARG A 8 11.92 -32.79 -9.52
N LYS A 9 12.50 -32.20 -8.48
CA LYS A 9 11.74 -31.38 -7.53
C LYS A 9 11.12 -30.25 -8.35
N SER A 10 9.83 -30.39 -8.64
CA SER A 10 8.94 -29.31 -9.06
C SER A 10 9.15 -28.15 -8.08
N SER A 11 9.73 -27.05 -8.57
CA SER A 11 9.74 -25.78 -7.83
C SER A 11 8.28 -25.38 -7.62
N VAL A 12 7.86 -25.35 -6.35
CA VAL A 12 6.50 -25.00 -5.92
C VAL A 12 6.17 -23.52 -6.20
N TYR A 13 7.12 -22.75 -6.74
CA TYR A 13 6.91 -21.38 -7.20
C TYR A 13 6.91 -21.34 -8.73
N LYS A 14 5.74 -21.04 -9.33
CA LYS A 14 5.68 -20.53 -10.70
C LYS A 14 6.54 -19.26 -10.74
N THR A 15 7.50 -19.19 -11.67
CA THR A 15 8.26 -17.96 -11.91
C THR A 15 7.29 -16.80 -12.19
N ASN A 16 7.69 -15.57 -11.93
CA ASN A 16 6.85 -14.40 -12.23
C ASN A 16 6.42 -14.36 -13.70
N TRP A 17 7.27 -14.85 -14.60
CA TRP A 17 6.90 -15.08 -16.00
C TRP A 17 5.74 -16.06 -16.17
N ASN A 18 5.74 -17.20 -15.48
CA ASN A 18 4.63 -18.15 -15.54
C ASN A 18 3.34 -17.54 -15.00
N LYS A 19 3.41 -16.68 -13.98
CA LYS A 19 2.23 -15.91 -13.50
C LYS A 19 1.72 -14.94 -14.57
N PHE A 20 2.62 -14.25 -15.27
CA PHE A 20 2.24 -13.38 -16.38
C PHE A 20 1.57 -14.19 -17.51
N VAL A 21 2.11 -15.37 -17.85
CA VAL A 21 1.50 -16.29 -18.83
C VAL A 21 0.10 -16.73 -18.39
N ASP A 22 -0.09 -17.09 -17.11
CA ASP A 22 -1.43 -17.40 -16.57
C ASP A 22 -2.38 -16.20 -16.70
N GLY A 23 -1.88 -14.98 -16.45
CA GLY A 23 -2.63 -13.73 -16.60
C GLY A 23 -3.09 -13.49 -18.03
N VAL A 24 -2.22 -13.71 -19.01
CA VAL A 24 -2.58 -13.60 -20.44
C VAL A 24 -3.58 -14.68 -20.87
N GLU A 25 -3.47 -15.89 -20.33
CA GLU A 25 -4.42 -16.98 -20.58
C GLU A 25 -5.83 -16.65 -20.04
N GLU A 26 -5.93 -15.86 -18.97
CA GLU A 26 -7.22 -15.33 -18.52
C GLU A 26 -7.85 -14.40 -19.57
N GLY A 27 -7.04 -13.61 -20.29
CA GLY A 27 -7.48 -12.79 -21.40
C GLY A 27 -8.20 -13.56 -22.51
N ARG A 28 -7.80 -14.81 -22.75
CA ARG A 28 -8.49 -15.68 -23.70
C ARG A 28 -9.94 -15.95 -23.26
N LYS A 29 -10.16 -16.26 -21.97
CA LYS A 29 -11.51 -16.48 -21.42
C LYS A 29 -12.37 -15.22 -21.51
N VAL A 30 -11.78 -14.07 -21.24
CA VAL A 30 -12.44 -12.75 -21.37
C VAL A 30 -12.86 -12.49 -22.82
N MET A 31 -11.95 -12.73 -23.77
CA MET A 31 -12.24 -12.63 -25.19
C MET A 31 -13.34 -13.58 -25.63
N VAL A 32 -13.40 -14.81 -25.11
CA VAL A 32 -14.49 -15.75 -25.41
C VAL A 32 -15.84 -15.20 -24.96
N VAL A 33 -15.95 -14.68 -23.74
CA VAL A 33 -17.22 -14.10 -23.23
C VAL A 33 -17.67 -12.92 -24.11
N ALA A 34 -16.75 -11.99 -24.39
CA ALA A 34 -17.05 -10.85 -25.26
C ALA A 34 -17.40 -11.28 -26.69
N PHE A 35 -16.73 -12.32 -27.21
CA PHE A 35 -16.98 -12.87 -28.53
C PHE A 35 -18.39 -13.45 -28.62
N GLN A 36 -18.77 -14.29 -27.65
CA GLN A 36 -20.12 -14.87 -27.58
C GLN A 36 -21.17 -13.76 -27.57
N TRP A 37 -21.03 -12.75 -26.71
CA TRP A 37 -21.99 -11.64 -26.64
C TRP A 37 -22.16 -10.92 -27.98
N LEU A 38 -21.05 -10.52 -28.62
CA LEU A 38 -21.09 -9.77 -29.88
C LEU A 38 -21.56 -10.64 -31.05
N TYR A 39 -21.06 -11.87 -31.14
CA TYR A 39 -21.40 -12.79 -32.21
C TYR A 39 -22.88 -13.16 -32.16
N GLU A 40 -23.39 -13.54 -30.99
CA GLU A 40 -24.80 -13.87 -30.82
C GLU A 40 -25.70 -12.69 -31.17
N TYR A 41 -25.36 -11.49 -30.68
CA TYR A 41 -26.09 -10.27 -31.00
C TYR A 41 -26.14 -10.00 -32.51
N GLU A 42 -25.00 -10.09 -33.20
CA GLU A 42 -24.94 -9.84 -34.64
C GLU A 42 -25.72 -10.90 -35.43
N ARG A 43 -25.66 -12.17 -35.04
CA ARG A 43 -26.43 -13.23 -35.70
C ARG A 43 -27.92 -13.07 -35.44
N LEU A 44 -28.35 -12.76 -34.22
CA LEU A 44 -29.76 -12.52 -33.89
C LEU A 44 -30.33 -11.31 -34.61
N LYS A 45 -29.56 -10.22 -34.73
CA LYS A 45 -29.95 -9.02 -35.48
C LYS A 45 -30.20 -9.30 -36.96
N SER A 46 -29.48 -10.26 -37.53
CA SER A 46 -29.63 -10.67 -38.94
C SER A 46 -30.80 -11.62 -39.19
N LYS A 47 -31.43 -12.18 -38.15
CA LYS A 47 -32.52 -13.15 -38.29
C LYS A 47 -33.88 -12.47 -38.49
N PRO A 48 -34.76 -13.07 -39.32
CA PRO A 48 -36.16 -12.65 -39.39
C PRO A 48 -36.87 -12.78 -38.04
N ARG A 49 -37.85 -11.91 -37.79
CA ARG A 49 -38.63 -11.94 -36.55
C ARG A 49 -39.37 -13.27 -36.42
N GLY A 50 -39.13 -14.02 -35.33
CA GLY A 50 -39.75 -15.33 -35.06
C GLY A 50 -38.93 -16.53 -35.55
N ASP A 51 -37.75 -16.33 -36.15
CA ASP A 51 -36.83 -17.41 -36.49
C ASP A 51 -36.06 -17.89 -35.24
N ASN A 52 -36.47 -19.05 -34.73
CA ASN A 52 -35.87 -19.71 -33.57
C ASN A 52 -34.79 -20.74 -33.94
N THR A 53 -34.27 -20.72 -35.17
CA THR A 53 -33.14 -21.59 -35.53
C THR A 53 -31.96 -21.33 -34.59
N PRO A 54 -31.13 -22.35 -34.29
CA PRO A 54 -29.89 -22.14 -33.53
C PRO A 54 -28.98 -21.13 -34.22
N ILE A 55 -28.12 -20.46 -33.45
CA ILE A 55 -27.08 -19.62 -34.01
C ILE A 55 -26.07 -20.54 -34.70
N GLU A 56 -25.74 -20.22 -35.95
CA GLU A 56 -24.83 -21.05 -36.72
C GLU A 56 -23.42 -21.02 -36.12
N TYR A 57 -22.64 -22.06 -36.38
CA TYR A 57 -21.24 -22.08 -35.99
C TYR A 57 -20.46 -20.98 -36.72
N VAL A 58 -19.58 -20.27 -35.99
CA VAL A 58 -18.79 -19.14 -36.53
C VAL A 58 -18.05 -19.48 -37.82
N GLY A 59 -17.51 -20.70 -37.93
CA GLY A 59 -16.80 -21.14 -39.13
C GLY A 59 -17.69 -21.32 -40.35
N GLU A 60 -18.99 -21.56 -40.19
CA GLU A 60 -19.95 -21.56 -41.31
C GLU A 60 -20.26 -20.12 -41.73
N TYR A 61 -20.54 -19.23 -40.79
CA TYR A 61 -20.77 -17.82 -41.08
C TYR A 61 -19.59 -17.16 -41.79
N LEU A 62 -18.36 -17.42 -41.31
CA LEU A 62 -17.15 -16.86 -41.88
C LEU A 62 -16.94 -17.24 -43.36
N LYS A 63 -17.46 -18.39 -43.82
CA LYS A 63 -17.40 -18.79 -45.24
C LYS A 63 -18.26 -17.92 -46.13
N THR A 64 -19.31 -17.32 -45.58
CA THR A 64 -20.22 -16.42 -46.32
C THR A 64 -19.59 -15.04 -46.57
N LEU A 65 -18.50 -14.71 -45.86
CA LEU A 65 -17.88 -13.40 -45.91
C LEU A 65 -16.73 -13.31 -46.95
N PRO A 66 -16.69 -12.28 -47.82
CA PRO A 66 -15.75 -12.19 -48.95
C PRO A 66 -14.27 -12.23 -48.59
N LYS A 67 -13.89 -11.76 -47.40
CA LYS A 67 -12.48 -11.64 -46.93
C LYS A 67 -12.13 -12.59 -45.77
N GLY A 68 -13.12 -13.16 -45.08
CA GLY A 68 -12.90 -13.89 -43.81
C GLY A 68 -12.01 -15.12 -43.95
N LYS A 69 -12.21 -15.91 -45.01
CA LYS A 69 -11.47 -17.19 -45.21
C LYS A 69 -10.03 -17.01 -45.67
N LYS A 70 -9.71 -15.89 -46.34
CA LYS A 70 -8.38 -15.60 -46.87
C LYS A 70 -7.40 -15.15 -45.78
N ALA A 71 -7.92 -14.59 -44.69
CA ALA A 71 -7.12 -14.07 -43.58
C ALA A 71 -6.65 -15.13 -42.57
N LEU A 72 -7.15 -16.37 -42.67
CA LEU A 72 -6.74 -17.48 -41.80
C LEU A 72 -5.49 -18.19 -42.31
N ASP A 73 -4.58 -18.52 -41.39
CA ASP A 73 -3.49 -19.44 -41.66
C ASP A 73 -3.97 -20.90 -41.77
N ALA A 74 -3.04 -21.82 -42.01
CA ALA A 74 -3.36 -23.24 -42.13
C ALA A 74 -3.93 -23.84 -40.83
N GLY A 75 -3.45 -23.38 -39.67
CA GLY A 75 -3.89 -23.85 -38.36
C GLY A 75 -5.33 -23.44 -38.04
N GLY A 76 -5.65 -22.16 -38.20
CA GLY A 76 -7.00 -21.63 -38.03
C GLY A 76 -8.00 -22.26 -39.00
N LYS A 77 -7.59 -22.50 -40.26
CA LYS A 77 -8.42 -23.24 -41.23
C LYS A 77 -8.71 -24.66 -40.78
N ALA A 78 -7.73 -25.36 -40.20
CA ALA A 78 -7.90 -26.71 -39.69
C ALA A 78 -8.84 -26.74 -38.48
N GLN A 79 -8.68 -25.83 -37.51
CA GLN A 79 -9.56 -25.71 -36.35
C GLN A 79 -11.02 -25.42 -36.75
N LEU A 80 -11.24 -24.48 -37.67
CA LEU A 80 -12.59 -24.17 -38.15
C LEU A 80 -13.21 -25.34 -38.91
N LYS A 81 -12.42 -26.10 -39.69
CA LYS A 81 -12.88 -27.31 -40.37
C LYS A 81 -13.27 -28.41 -39.37
N ALA A 82 -12.54 -28.53 -38.27
CA ALA A 82 -12.82 -29.47 -37.19
C ALA A 82 -13.96 -29.01 -36.26
N LYS A 83 -14.55 -27.83 -36.49
CA LYS A 83 -15.61 -27.23 -35.65
C LYS A 83 -15.20 -27.06 -34.18
N VAL A 84 -13.93 -26.71 -33.95
CA VAL A 84 -13.44 -26.37 -32.60
C VAL A 84 -14.25 -25.20 -32.05
N PRO A 85 -14.75 -25.26 -30.82
CA PRO A 85 -15.55 -24.18 -30.24
C PRO A 85 -14.66 -22.98 -29.85
N PRO A 86 -15.15 -21.72 -29.85
CA PRO A 86 -14.36 -20.53 -29.49
C PRO A 86 -13.64 -20.65 -28.13
N GLU A 87 -14.21 -21.39 -27.18
CA GLU A 87 -13.69 -21.71 -25.86
C GLU A 87 -12.35 -22.46 -25.88
N GLU A 88 -11.97 -23.05 -27.01
CA GLU A 88 -10.72 -23.79 -27.21
C GLU A 88 -9.76 -23.07 -28.18
N MET A 89 -10.20 -21.96 -28.79
CA MET A 89 -9.39 -21.19 -29.73
C MET A 89 -8.41 -20.27 -29.01
N ASP A 90 -7.25 -20.05 -29.63
CA ASP A 90 -6.24 -19.14 -29.09
C ASP A 90 -6.56 -17.66 -29.36
N ILE A 91 -5.85 -16.77 -28.66
CA ILE A 91 -6.09 -15.31 -28.72
C ILE A 91 -6.02 -14.76 -30.17
N PRO A 92 -5.01 -15.08 -31.00
CA PRO A 92 -4.97 -14.58 -32.38
C PRO A 92 -6.11 -15.07 -33.26
N LEU A 93 -6.54 -16.32 -33.11
CA LEU A 93 -7.70 -16.81 -33.86
C LEU A 93 -8.97 -16.08 -33.40
N LEU A 94 -9.19 -15.92 -32.09
CA LEU A 94 -10.31 -15.14 -31.56
C LEU A 94 -10.29 -13.68 -32.04
N TYR A 95 -9.13 -13.02 -31.98
CA TYR A 95 -8.93 -11.67 -32.51
C TYR A 95 -9.31 -11.57 -33.99
N LEU A 96 -8.93 -12.57 -34.79
CA LEU A 96 -9.31 -12.62 -36.20
C LEU A 96 -10.83 -12.78 -36.36
N LEU A 97 -11.47 -13.64 -35.56
CA LEU A 97 -12.92 -13.82 -35.63
C LEU A 97 -13.67 -12.52 -35.30
N PHE A 98 -13.25 -11.79 -34.26
CA PHE A 98 -13.81 -10.48 -33.94
C PHE A 98 -13.82 -9.51 -35.14
N ARG A 99 -12.73 -9.48 -35.91
CA ARG A 99 -12.58 -8.60 -37.09
C ARG A 99 -13.59 -8.87 -38.20
N PHE A 100 -14.14 -10.08 -38.28
CA PHE A 100 -14.98 -10.49 -39.40
C PHE A 100 -16.42 -10.81 -39.00
N THR A 101 -16.68 -11.29 -37.78
CA THR A 101 -17.96 -11.92 -37.46
C THR A 101 -18.83 -11.19 -36.44
N CYS A 102 -18.32 -10.13 -35.80
CA CYS A 102 -18.94 -9.52 -34.62
C CYS A 102 -19.53 -8.12 -34.84
N GLY A 103 -19.73 -7.68 -36.09
CA GLY A 103 -20.29 -6.34 -36.38
C GLY A 103 -19.43 -5.19 -35.85
N LEU A 104 -18.10 -5.38 -35.81
CA LEU A 104 -17.12 -4.38 -35.40
C LEU A 104 -16.65 -3.54 -36.60
N MET A 105 -15.73 -2.59 -36.38
CA MET A 105 -15.12 -1.82 -37.47
C MET A 105 -14.57 -2.75 -38.56
N ALA A 106 -14.55 -2.25 -39.80
CA ALA A 106 -14.06 -3.01 -40.95
C ALA A 106 -12.67 -3.60 -40.67
N ALA A 107 -12.41 -4.80 -41.18
CA ALA A 107 -11.18 -5.51 -40.83
C ALA A 107 -9.91 -4.75 -41.23
N ASP A 108 -9.96 -3.90 -42.25
CA ASP A 108 -8.86 -3.03 -42.72
C ASP A 108 -8.80 -1.66 -42.02
N ASP A 109 -9.66 -1.41 -41.04
CA ASP A 109 -9.68 -0.16 -40.27
C ASP A 109 -8.45 -0.04 -39.34
N THR A 110 -7.93 1.19 -39.20
CA THR A 110 -6.76 1.50 -38.36
C THR A 110 -7.01 1.29 -36.87
N ALA A 111 -8.27 1.23 -36.42
CA ALA A 111 -8.64 0.89 -35.04
C ALA A 111 -8.06 -0.47 -34.60
N TRP A 112 -7.80 -1.37 -35.55
CA TRP A 112 -7.22 -2.69 -35.29
C TRP A 112 -5.70 -2.71 -35.12
N CYS A 113 -4.99 -1.60 -35.35
CA CYS A 113 -3.53 -1.55 -35.38
C CYS A 113 -2.95 -0.30 -34.71
N ASP A 114 -3.38 0.90 -35.14
CA ASP A 114 -2.60 2.14 -34.97
C ASP A 114 -3.20 3.09 -33.91
N GLY A 115 -4.37 2.74 -33.37
CA GLY A 115 -4.98 3.45 -32.24
C GLY A 115 -5.54 4.85 -32.59
N SER A 116 -6.09 5.02 -33.80
CA SER A 116 -6.83 6.24 -34.18
C SER A 116 -7.94 6.56 -33.17
N ASP A 117 -8.57 5.53 -32.62
CA ASP A 117 -9.39 5.60 -31.41
C ASP A 117 -8.81 4.65 -30.34
N LYS A 118 -8.00 5.22 -29.44
CA LYS A 118 -7.38 4.49 -28.31
C LYS A 118 -8.39 3.95 -27.31
N ASP A 119 -9.63 4.42 -27.37
CA ASP A 119 -10.73 3.92 -26.54
C ASP A 119 -11.65 2.99 -27.33
N SER A 120 -11.32 2.58 -28.56
CA SER A 120 -12.13 1.57 -29.27
C SER A 120 -11.98 0.17 -28.68
N LEU A 121 -13.01 -0.66 -28.86
CA LEU A 121 -12.96 -2.08 -28.47
C LEU A 121 -11.93 -2.82 -29.34
N GLU A 122 -11.87 -2.48 -30.61
CA GLU A 122 -10.97 -3.01 -31.62
C GLU A 122 -9.50 -2.81 -31.24
N HIS A 123 -9.15 -1.58 -30.81
CA HIS A 123 -7.79 -1.29 -30.35
C HIS A 123 -7.47 -2.03 -29.05
N THR A 124 -8.44 -2.14 -28.14
CA THR A 124 -8.25 -2.89 -26.89
C THR A 124 -7.99 -4.38 -27.15
N LEU A 125 -8.72 -4.98 -28.10
CA LEU A 125 -8.50 -6.37 -28.54
C LEU A 125 -7.12 -6.54 -29.20
N TYR A 126 -6.67 -5.55 -29.97
CA TYR A 126 -5.32 -5.54 -30.53
C TYR A 126 -4.24 -5.53 -29.45
N LEU A 127 -4.37 -4.69 -28.42
CA LEU A 127 -3.41 -4.64 -27.32
C LEU A 127 -3.30 -5.99 -26.59
N VAL A 128 -4.42 -6.69 -26.34
CA VAL A 128 -4.39 -8.03 -25.74
C VAL A 128 -3.67 -9.06 -26.64
N LYS A 129 -3.87 -8.98 -27.96
CA LYS A 129 -3.11 -9.81 -28.91
C LYS A 129 -1.62 -9.53 -28.84
N GLU A 130 -1.22 -8.26 -28.73
CA GLU A 130 0.19 -7.88 -28.63
C GLU A 130 0.83 -8.38 -27.33
N GLU A 131 0.13 -8.30 -26.19
CA GLU A 131 0.60 -8.90 -24.92
C GLU A 131 0.82 -10.42 -25.05
N ARG A 132 -0.05 -11.13 -25.76
CA ARG A 132 0.17 -12.55 -26.08
C ARG A 132 1.39 -12.76 -27.00
N ASN A 133 1.61 -11.87 -27.97
CA ASN A 133 2.79 -11.95 -28.85
C ASN A 133 4.09 -11.74 -28.07
N VAL A 134 4.08 -10.87 -27.05
CA VAL A 134 5.22 -10.70 -26.12
C VAL A 134 5.62 -12.04 -25.50
N ILE A 135 4.67 -12.89 -25.09
CA ILE A 135 4.99 -14.23 -24.56
C ILE A 135 5.74 -15.07 -25.60
N SER A 136 5.29 -15.04 -26.86
CA SER A 136 5.92 -15.81 -27.95
C SER A 136 7.31 -15.28 -28.31
N HIS A 137 7.55 -13.97 -28.20
CA HIS A 137 8.81 -13.34 -28.58
C HIS A 137 9.84 -13.21 -27.44
N GLU A 138 9.38 -13.13 -26.19
CA GLU A 138 10.22 -12.95 -25.00
C GLU A 138 10.33 -14.22 -24.16
N GLY A 139 9.42 -15.19 -24.29
CA GLY A 139 9.34 -16.38 -23.43
C GLY A 139 10.52 -17.34 -23.48
N HIS A 140 11.41 -17.20 -24.46
CA HIS A 140 12.65 -17.97 -24.58
C HIS A 140 13.92 -17.15 -24.29
N LYS A 141 13.76 -15.88 -23.90
CA LYS A 141 14.88 -14.97 -23.65
C LYS A 141 15.19 -14.86 -22.16
N GLU A 142 16.40 -14.42 -21.85
CA GLU A 142 16.87 -14.12 -20.48
C GLU A 142 15.99 -13.08 -19.74
N LYS A 143 15.25 -12.26 -20.50
CA LYS A 143 14.22 -11.36 -19.97
C LYS A 143 13.08 -12.11 -19.25
N ALA A 144 12.64 -13.26 -19.76
CA ALA A 144 11.58 -14.06 -19.13
C ALA A 144 12.04 -14.70 -17.80
N THR A 145 13.35 -14.91 -17.62
CA THR A 145 13.88 -15.46 -16.37
C THR A 145 14.02 -14.43 -15.24
N ASN A 146 14.01 -13.13 -15.55
CA ASN A 146 14.36 -12.05 -14.61
C ASN A 146 13.27 -10.98 -14.42
N ILE A 147 12.00 -11.28 -14.72
CA ILE A 147 10.92 -10.30 -14.51
C ILE A 147 10.73 -10.04 -13.00
N SER A 148 10.83 -8.77 -12.59
CA SER A 148 10.67 -8.36 -11.19
C SER A 148 9.21 -8.47 -10.73
N ASP A 149 8.99 -8.46 -9.41
CA ASP A 149 7.63 -8.41 -8.84
C ASP A 149 6.91 -7.11 -9.23
N LEU A 150 7.60 -5.96 -9.23
CA LEU A 150 7.06 -4.69 -9.74
C LEU A 150 6.64 -4.76 -11.21
N GLU A 151 7.50 -5.27 -12.10
CA GLU A 151 7.16 -5.41 -13.52
C GLU A 151 6.01 -6.39 -13.75
N LEU A 152 5.93 -7.47 -12.97
CA LEU A 152 4.78 -8.38 -13.01
C LEU A 152 3.49 -7.67 -12.60
N ASN A 153 3.53 -6.90 -11.51
CA ASN A 153 2.36 -6.12 -11.04
C ASN A 153 1.87 -5.16 -12.13
N ASP A 154 2.77 -4.35 -12.69
CA ASP A 154 2.43 -3.37 -13.73
C ASP A 154 1.81 -4.04 -14.96
N ARG A 155 2.38 -5.18 -15.40
CA ARG A 155 1.83 -5.94 -16.53
C ARG A 155 0.45 -6.52 -16.22
N LEU A 156 0.24 -7.10 -15.04
CA LEU A 156 -1.05 -7.68 -14.67
C LEU A 156 -2.13 -6.62 -14.42
N ASP A 157 -1.77 -5.43 -13.91
CA ASP A 157 -2.68 -4.29 -13.81
C ASP A 157 -3.05 -3.73 -15.20
N ASN A 158 -2.11 -3.73 -16.15
CA ASN A 158 -2.42 -3.41 -17.56
C ASN A 158 -3.40 -4.44 -18.16
N LEU A 159 -3.17 -5.74 -17.98
CA LEU A 159 -4.09 -6.78 -18.45
C LEU A 159 -5.48 -6.61 -17.84
N LYS A 160 -5.56 -6.33 -16.54
CA LYS A 160 -6.83 -6.05 -15.84
C LYS A 160 -7.59 -4.91 -16.50
N LEU A 161 -6.92 -3.78 -16.77
CA LEU A 161 -7.52 -2.64 -17.45
C LEU A 161 -8.07 -3.03 -18.84
N LEU A 162 -7.27 -3.72 -19.66
CA LEU A 162 -7.66 -4.16 -20.99
C LEU A 162 -8.88 -5.10 -20.95
N TYR A 163 -8.87 -6.07 -20.03
CA TYR A 163 -9.93 -7.08 -19.92
C TYR A 163 -11.25 -6.47 -19.45
N THR A 164 -11.22 -5.63 -18.42
CA THR A 164 -12.41 -4.90 -17.97
C THR A 164 -12.96 -4.01 -19.09
N ARG A 165 -12.10 -3.34 -19.85
CA ARG A 165 -12.52 -2.52 -20.99
C ARG A 165 -13.17 -3.34 -22.10
N ILE A 166 -12.64 -4.52 -22.43
CA ILE A 166 -13.26 -5.44 -23.41
C ILE A 166 -14.67 -5.82 -22.98
N ILE A 167 -14.84 -6.31 -21.74
CA ILE A 167 -16.15 -6.72 -21.22
C ILE A 167 -17.13 -5.56 -21.21
N TYR A 168 -16.69 -4.40 -20.71
CA TYR A 168 -17.53 -3.21 -20.62
C TYR A 168 -18.01 -2.76 -22.01
N LYS A 169 -17.10 -2.60 -22.98
CA LYS A 169 -17.45 -2.12 -24.33
C LYS A 169 -18.26 -3.14 -25.12
N ALA A 170 -17.92 -4.44 -25.02
CA ALA A 170 -18.72 -5.49 -25.63
C ALA A 170 -20.14 -5.52 -25.04
N GLY A 171 -20.25 -5.48 -23.71
CA GLY A 171 -21.53 -5.45 -23.01
C GLY A 171 -22.39 -4.23 -23.37
N GLN A 172 -21.80 -3.04 -23.44
CA GLN A 172 -22.49 -1.83 -23.88
C GLN A 172 -23.01 -1.96 -25.31
N LYS A 173 -22.20 -2.49 -26.23
CA LYS A 173 -22.55 -2.62 -27.65
C LYS A 173 -23.74 -3.55 -27.88
N VAL A 174 -23.95 -4.52 -26.99
CA VAL A 174 -25.05 -5.50 -27.07
C VAL A 174 -26.12 -5.29 -26.00
N TYR A 175 -26.10 -4.15 -25.30
CA TYR A 175 -27.08 -3.78 -24.29
C TYR A 175 -27.22 -4.80 -23.14
N LYS A 176 -26.10 -5.39 -22.71
CA LYS A 176 -26.06 -6.26 -21.52
C LYS A 176 -26.35 -5.49 -20.25
N ASP A 177 -26.99 -6.16 -19.30
CA ASP A 177 -27.31 -5.57 -18.00
C ASP A 177 -26.03 -5.24 -17.21
N CYS A 178 -26.05 -4.13 -16.48
CA CYS A 178 -24.92 -3.68 -15.67
C CYS A 178 -24.47 -4.74 -14.65
N SER A 179 -25.39 -5.54 -14.09
CA SER A 179 -25.05 -6.60 -13.15
C SER A 179 -24.24 -7.73 -13.80
N GLU A 180 -24.53 -8.07 -15.06
CA GLU A 180 -23.81 -9.11 -15.80
C GLU A 180 -22.39 -8.63 -16.17
N ILE A 181 -22.25 -7.38 -16.60
CA ILE A 181 -20.95 -6.73 -16.86
C ILE A 181 -20.11 -6.68 -15.57
N THR A 182 -20.74 -6.29 -14.45
CA THR A 182 -20.07 -6.20 -13.15
C THR A 182 -19.60 -7.58 -12.69
N LYS A 183 -20.45 -8.61 -12.79
CA LYS A 183 -20.10 -9.99 -12.44
C LYS A 183 -18.87 -10.50 -13.20
N GLN A 184 -18.77 -10.23 -14.50
CA GLN A 184 -17.60 -10.61 -15.29
C GLN A 184 -16.36 -9.81 -14.89
N THR A 185 -16.53 -8.52 -14.62
CA THR A 185 -15.44 -7.64 -14.16
C THR A 185 -14.88 -8.11 -12.81
N ASP A 186 -15.75 -8.47 -11.87
CA ASP A 186 -15.35 -8.97 -10.55
C ASP A 186 -14.61 -10.30 -10.66
N LYS A 187 -15.07 -11.20 -11.53
CA LYS A 187 -14.39 -12.48 -11.80
C LYS A 187 -12.98 -12.28 -12.37
N ILE A 188 -12.79 -11.32 -13.28
CA ILE A 188 -11.47 -10.95 -13.82
C ILE A 188 -10.58 -10.44 -12.68
N ASN A 189 -11.10 -9.51 -11.87
CA ASN A 189 -10.37 -8.91 -10.77
C ASN A 189 -9.92 -9.95 -9.75
N GLU A 190 -10.80 -10.88 -9.38
CA GLU A 190 -10.50 -11.97 -8.46
C GLU A 190 -9.42 -12.90 -9.02
N THR A 191 -9.57 -13.33 -10.28
CA THR A 191 -8.65 -14.28 -10.91
C THR A 191 -7.24 -13.70 -11.06
N LEU A 192 -7.12 -12.46 -11.58
CA LEU A 192 -5.81 -11.81 -11.70
C LEU A 192 -5.17 -11.52 -10.34
N THR A 193 -5.98 -11.23 -9.32
CA THR A 193 -5.48 -11.08 -7.94
C THR A 193 -4.95 -12.39 -7.39
N GLN A 194 -5.62 -13.51 -7.66
CA GLN A 194 -5.16 -14.85 -7.28
C GLN A 194 -3.86 -15.23 -8.01
N ILE A 195 -3.71 -14.89 -9.29
CA ILE A 195 -2.52 -15.18 -10.10
C ILE A 195 -1.27 -14.44 -9.59
N LEU A 196 -1.42 -13.16 -9.23
CA LEU A 196 -0.36 -12.41 -8.56
C LEU A 196 0.09 -13.11 -7.27
N GLY A 197 -0.88 -13.71 -6.57
CA GLY A 197 -0.72 -14.27 -5.25
C GLY A 197 -0.44 -13.18 -4.22
N VAL A 198 -0.18 -13.63 -3.00
CA VAL A 198 0.30 -12.78 -1.93
C VAL A 198 1.83 -12.88 -1.91
N ASN A 199 2.52 -11.78 -2.21
CA ASN A 199 3.97 -11.65 -2.04
C ASN A 199 4.27 -10.48 -1.09
N ALA A 200 5.50 -10.46 -0.58
CA ALA A 200 5.92 -9.53 0.46
C ALA A 200 5.86 -8.06 0.00
N GLU A 201 6.29 -7.77 -1.24
CA GLU A 201 6.28 -6.42 -1.80
C GLU A 201 4.86 -5.85 -1.92
N ARG A 202 3.93 -6.62 -2.49
CA ARG A 202 2.53 -6.18 -2.63
C ARG A 202 1.85 -6.05 -1.27
N PHE A 203 2.24 -6.88 -0.30
CA PHE A 203 1.77 -6.76 1.07
C PHE A 203 2.18 -5.42 1.70
N VAL A 204 3.45 -5.04 1.53
CA VAL A 204 3.98 -3.75 1.98
C VAL A 204 3.29 -2.57 1.27
N GLN A 205 3.13 -2.63 -0.05
CA GLN A 205 2.48 -1.57 -0.82
C GLN A 205 1.04 -1.32 -0.35
N LYS A 206 0.26 -2.39 -0.15
CA LYS A 206 -1.11 -2.28 0.37
C LYS A 206 -1.14 -1.76 1.80
N ALA A 207 -0.25 -2.26 2.66
CA ALA A 207 -0.14 -1.78 4.04
C ALA A 207 0.13 -0.27 4.09
N ARG A 208 1.05 0.21 3.25
CA ARG A 208 1.39 1.63 3.15
C ARG A 208 0.21 2.47 2.65
N GLN A 209 -0.53 1.99 1.65
CA GLN A 209 -1.74 2.66 1.15
C GLN A 209 -2.83 2.75 2.20
N GLU A 210 -3.09 1.66 2.92
CA GLU A 210 -4.08 1.62 4.00
C GLU A 210 -3.71 2.59 5.13
N LYS A 211 -2.46 2.57 5.59
CA LYS A 211 -1.96 3.51 6.60
C LYS A 211 -2.05 4.97 6.14
N LYS A 212 -1.78 5.23 4.87
CA LYS A 212 -1.93 6.57 4.29
C LYS A 212 -3.38 7.06 4.36
N LYS A 213 -4.38 6.20 4.17
CA LYS A 213 -5.80 6.55 4.30
C LYS A 213 -6.17 6.83 5.75
N LEU A 214 -5.85 5.90 6.66
CA LEU A 214 -6.24 5.93 8.07
C LEU A 214 -5.72 7.18 8.80
N ASN A 215 -4.51 7.61 8.46
CA ASN A 215 -3.82 8.66 9.23
C ASN A 215 -3.84 10.05 8.57
N THR A 216 -4.59 10.29 7.49
CA THR A 216 -4.50 11.54 6.70
C THR A 216 -4.46 12.83 7.55
N LEU A 217 -5.39 12.98 8.50
CA LEU A 217 -5.45 14.16 9.38
C LEU A 217 -4.32 14.18 10.43
N GLU A 218 -4.01 13.03 11.05
CA GLU A 218 -2.90 12.93 12.02
C GLU A 218 -1.54 13.20 11.36
N MET A 219 -1.38 12.79 10.10
CA MET A 219 -0.18 12.98 9.29
C MET A 219 0.04 14.47 8.97
N GLU A 220 -1.01 15.21 8.63
CA GLU A 220 -0.91 16.66 8.42
C GLU A 220 -0.47 17.40 9.69
N VAL A 221 -0.94 16.94 10.86
CA VAL A 221 -0.53 17.51 12.15
C VAL A 221 0.94 17.20 12.44
N CYS A 222 1.40 15.97 12.18
CA CYS A 222 2.81 15.60 12.36
C CYS A 222 3.70 16.42 11.42
N GLU A 223 3.34 16.56 10.14
CA GLU A 223 4.13 17.31 9.15
C GLU A 223 4.31 18.79 9.53
N LYS A 224 3.29 19.41 10.13
CA LYS A 224 3.31 20.85 10.45
C LYS A 224 3.80 21.18 11.86
N MET A 225 3.57 20.31 12.83
CA MET A 225 3.75 20.62 14.26
C MET A 225 4.82 19.77 14.94
N TYR A 226 5.37 18.75 14.27
CA TYR A 226 6.39 17.92 14.88
C TYR A 226 7.70 18.70 15.04
N VAL A 227 8.23 18.67 16.26
CA VAL A 227 9.58 19.12 16.57
C VAL A 227 10.32 17.96 17.18
N THR A 228 11.43 17.59 16.57
CA THR A 228 12.23 16.45 16.99
C THR A 228 12.69 16.67 18.44
N PRO A 229 12.28 15.79 19.38
CA PRO A 229 12.75 15.89 20.76
C PRO A 229 14.25 15.61 20.82
N LEU A 230 14.91 16.07 21.89
CA LEU A 230 16.31 15.72 22.11
C LEU A 230 16.42 14.25 22.50
N ILE A 231 16.88 13.42 21.56
CA ILE A 231 17.07 11.99 21.75
C ILE A 231 18.48 11.76 22.30
N ARG A 232 18.61 11.06 23.43
CA ARG A 232 19.91 10.73 24.01
C ARG A 232 20.09 9.23 24.15
N ASN A 233 21.27 8.75 23.78
CA ASN A 233 21.72 7.41 24.15
C ASN A 233 21.93 7.38 25.68
N SER A 234 21.38 6.38 26.36
CA SER A 234 21.52 6.22 27.82
C SER A 234 22.27 4.95 28.22
N ASN A 235 22.86 4.23 27.26
CA ASN A 235 23.77 3.12 27.55
C ASN A 235 25.12 3.61 28.11
N HIS A 236 25.59 4.81 27.72
CA HIS A 236 26.87 5.38 28.15
C HIS A 236 26.73 6.66 29.00
N SER A 237 26.83 6.52 30.33
CA SER A 237 27.00 7.57 31.37
C SER A 237 26.04 8.80 31.36
N ASN A 238 26.13 9.63 32.41
CA ASN A 238 25.11 10.60 32.86
C ASN A 238 24.77 11.77 31.90
N ASN A 239 25.36 11.82 30.69
CA ASN A 239 25.09 12.86 29.68
C ASN A 239 25.26 12.31 28.26
N GLY A 240 24.77 11.09 27.99
CA GLY A 240 25.03 10.38 26.74
C GLY A 240 24.66 11.11 25.46
N ASP A 241 25.27 10.63 24.37
CA ASP A 241 25.33 11.31 23.08
C ASP A 241 23.94 11.64 22.51
N ILE A 242 23.85 12.81 21.89
CA ILE A 242 22.64 13.23 21.18
C ILE A 242 22.56 12.42 19.90
N LEU A 243 21.43 11.76 19.68
CA LEU A 243 21.16 10.95 18.51
C LEU A 243 20.19 11.66 17.57
N THR A 244 20.45 11.57 16.27
CA THR A 244 19.47 11.83 15.22
C THR A 244 18.54 10.62 15.03
N LEU A 245 17.44 10.81 14.30
CA LEU A 245 16.52 9.71 13.98
C LEU A 245 17.17 8.63 13.10
N LYS A 246 18.09 9.04 12.21
CA LYS A 246 18.86 8.10 11.40
C LYS A 246 19.79 7.25 12.28
N GLU A 247 20.52 7.90 13.19
CA GLU A 247 21.43 7.22 14.12
C GLU A 247 20.69 6.29 15.09
N LEU A 248 19.44 6.59 15.46
CA LEU A 248 18.59 5.72 16.28
C LEU A 248 18.58 4.25 15.82
N PHE A 249 18.69 4.08 14.50
CA PHE A 249 18.54 2.84 13.78
C PHE A 249 19.85 2.26 13.25
N GLU A 250 20.92 3.06 13.24
CA GLU A 250 22.25 2.72 12.72
C GLU A 250 23.30 2.60 13.84
N CYS A 251 23.02 3.12 15.03
CA CYS A 251 23.90 3.01 16.19
C CYS A 251 24.10 1.55 16.56
N ASN A 252 25.37 1.11 16.54
CA ASN A 252 25.73 -0.17 17.10
C ASN A 252 25.61 -0.11 18.64
N THR A 253 25.08 -1.17 19.24
CA THR A 253 25.17 -1.37 20.70
C THR A 253 26.64 -1.53 21.10
N ASP A 254 26.90 -1.55 22.41
CA ASP A 254 28.24 -1.70 23.03
C ASP A 254 29.04 -2.89 22.44
N ASP A 255 28.34 -3.89 21.88
CA ASP A 255 28.91 -5.10 21.28
C ASP A 255 29.09 -5.03 19.74
N GLY A 256 28.83 -3.89 19.10
CA GLY A 256 29.02 -3.70 17.66
C GLY A 256 27.86 -4.18 16.76
N PHE A 257 26.73 -4.57 17.35
CA PHE A 257 25.56 -5.08 16.62
C PHE A 257 24.43 -4.04 16.51
N THR A 258 23.61 -4.14 15.48
CA THR A 258 22.40 -3.32 15.34
C THR A 258 21.38 -3.66 16.43
N PRO A 259 20.65 -2.66 16.96
CA PRO A 259 19.71 -2.87 18.06
C PRO A 259 18.49 -3.65 17.60
N GLU A 260 18.16 -4.72 18.33
CA GLU A 260 16.94 -5.49 18.15
C GLU A 260 15.77 -4.87 18.92
N LEU A 261 16.09 -4.20 20.04
CA LEU A 261 15.12 -3.57 20.93
C LEU A 261 15.56 -2.15 21.30
N LEU A 262 14.74 -1.17 20.96
CA LEU A 262 14.90 0.24 21.32
C LEU A 262 13.98 0.56 22.48
N LEU A 263 14.54 0.87 23.65
CA LEU A 263 13.75 1.20 24.84
C LEU A 263 13.73 2.71 25.03
N VAL A 264 12.64 3.35 24.63
CA VAL A 264 12.45 4.80 24.69
C VAL A 264 11.78 5.19 26.01
N THR A 265 12.52 5.92 26.83
CA THR A 265 12.09 6.39 28.14
C THR A 265 11.99 7.91 28.16
N GLY A 266 11.15 8.43 29.06
CA GLY A 266 11.07 9.86 29.30
C GLY A 266 9.86 10.22 30.14
N ASP A 267 9.84 11.44 30.66
CA ASP A 267 8.79 11.90 31.55
C ASP A 267 7.41 11.97 30.84
N ALA A 268 6.35 12.05 31.62
CA ALA A 268 5.00 12.21 31.09
C ALA A 268 4.89 13.50 30.25
N GLY A 269 4.29 13.39 29.06
CA GLY A 269 4.10 14.54 28.17
C GLY A 269 5.36 15.00 27.41
N VAL A 270 6.49 14.29 27.48
CA VAL A 270 7.74 14.65 26.76
C VAL A 270 7.67 14.40 25.24
N GLY A 271 6.62 13.71 24.75
CA GLY A 271 6.40 13.46 23.32
C GLY A 271 6.71 12.03 22.84
N LYS A 272 6.80 11.03 23.73
CA LYS A 272 7.02 9.61 23.35
C LYS A 272 6.02 9.09 22.30
N THR A 273 4.72 9.22 22.56
CA THR A 273 3.64 8.83 21.63
C THR A 273 3.70 9.64 20.32
N THR A 274 4.12 10.91 20.40
CA THR A 274 4.31 11.77 19.22
C THR A 274 5.47 11.28 18.36
N LEU A 275 6.59 10.84 18.95
CA LEU A 275 7.69 10.20 18.23
C LEU A 275 7.22 8.93 17.52
N CYS A 276 6.44 8.07 18.18
CA CYS A 276 5.88 6.85 17.56
C CYS A 276 5.05 7.15 16.31
N ARG A 277 4.16 8.15 16.40
CA ARG A 277 3.36 8.60 15.24
C ARG A 277 4.23 9.16 14.12
N TYR A 278 5.26 9.93 14.48
CA TYR A 278 6.16 10.53 13.50
C TYR A 278 6.97 9.49 12.73
N LEU A 279 7.47 8.44 13.39
CA LEU A 279 8.17 7.35 12.72
C LEU A 279 7.26 6.58 11.74
N GLU A 280 6.02 6.32 12.12
CA GLU A 280 5.02 5.72 11.22
C GLU A 280 4.75 6.62 10.00
N TRP A 281 4.66 7.94 10.23
CA TRP A 281 4.47 8.94 9.17
C TRP A 281 5.65 8.99 8.18
N LEU A 282 6.90 9.02 8.67
CA LEU A 282 8.10 9.00 7.83
C LEU A 282 8.11 7.77 6.92
N TRP A 283 7.70 6.61 7.42
CA TRP A 283 7.62 5.39 6.61
C TRP A 283 6.52 5.45 5.55
N VAL A 284 5.36 6.05 5.85
CA VAL A 284 4.29 6.24 4.86
C VAL A 284 4.73 7.20 3.74
N LYS A 285 5.55 8.21 4.07
CA LYS A 285 6.13 9.17 3.12
C LYS A 285 7.35 8.63 2.36
N ASP A 286 7.82 7.43 2.73
CA ASP A 286 8.99 6.77 2.14
C ASP A 286 10.31 7.55 2.35
N GLU A 287 10.43 8.20 3.51
CA GLU A 287 11.60 9.01 3.88
C GLU A 287 12.84 8.15 4.13
N VAL A 288 14.01 8.73 3.86
CA VAL A 288 15.31 8.04 3.83
C VAL A 288 15.63 7.33 5.16
N GLU A 289 15.25 7.94 6.29
CA GLU A 289 15.47 7.41 7.63
C GLU A 289 14.74 6.08 7.88
N MET A 290 13.67 5.81 7.13
CA MET A 290 12.82 4.62 7.31
C MET A 290 13.02 3.56 6.23
N GLN A 291 13.82 3.83 5.19
CA GLN A 291 14.02 2.92 4.03
C GLN A 291 14.62 1.57 4.39
N LYS A 292 15.26 1.43 5.57
CA LYS A 292 15.77 0.14 6.03
C LYS A 292 14.68 -0.85 6.45
N PHE A 293 13.46 -0.37 6.68
CA PHE A 293 12.32 -1.16 7.08
C PHE A 293 11.33 -1.28 5.93
N ASP A 294 10.97 -2.51 5.61
CA ASP A 294 9.94 -2.76 4.61
C ASP A 294 8.56 -2.41 5.19
N LEU A 295 8.33 -2.67 6.49
CA LEU A 295 7.05 -2.46 7.16
C LEU A 295 7.20 -1.84 8.54
N VAL A 296 6.33 -0.89 8.89
CA VAL A 296 6.25 -0.28 10.22
C VAL A 296 4.85 -0.50 10.79
N LEU A 297 4.77 -1.11 11.98
CA LEU A 297 3.52 -1.47 12.64
C LEU A 297 3.48 -0.90 14.06
N LYS A 298 2.59 0.05 14.30
CA LYS A 298 2.39 0.67 15.62
C LYS A 298 1.20 0.07 16.35
N ILE A 299 1.43 -0.36 17.59
CA ILE A 299 0.42 -0.86 18.54
C ILE A 299 0.35 0.12 19.71
N SER A 300 -0.85 0.64 19.98
CA SER A 300 -1.18 1.46 21.15
C SER A 300 -1.70 0.56 22.27
N PHE A 301 -1.00 0.49 23.41
CA PHE A 301 -1.44 -0.37 24.53
C PHE A 301 -2.59 0.22 25.36
N ASN A 302 -2.98 1.47 25.11
CA ASN A 302 -4.13 2.09 25.77
C ASN A 302 -5.47 1.52 25.28
N ASP A 303 -5.49 0.88 24.10
CA ASP A 303 -6.71 0.54 23.36
C ASP A 303 -6.78 -0.96 23.00
N LEU A 304 -5.98 -1.82 23.66
CA LEU A 304 -5.88 -3.24 23.32
C LEU A 304 -6.86 -4.11 24.11
N ASP A 305 -7.74 -4.78 23.37
CA ASP A 305 -8.68 -5.78 23.90
C ASP A 305 -8.23 -7.24 23.69
N THR A 306 -7.12 -7.46 22.98
CA THR A 306 -6.64 -8.81 22.62
C THR A 306 -5.15 -9.02 22.93
N SER A 307 -4.75 -10.28 23.08
CA SER A 307 -3.34 -10.68 23.27
C SER A 307 -2.77 -11.46 22.08
N ASP A 308 -3.54 -11.58 20.99
CA ASP A 308 -3.15 -12.28 19.78
C ASP A 308 -2.67 -11.29 18.72
N LEU A 309 -1.38 -11.38 18.37
CA LEU A 309 -0.74 -10.49 17.41
C LEU A 309 -1.31 -10.63 16.00
N LEU A 310 -1.76 -11.82 15.60
CA LEU A 310 -2.41 -12.02 14.30
C LEU A 310 -3.77 -11.33 14.30
N GLN A 311 -4.52 -11.48 15.39
CA GLN A 311 -5.82 -10.83 15.52
C GLN A 311 -5.68 -9.30 15.54
N THR A 312 -4.73 -8.74 16.31
CA THR A 312 -4.42 -7.31 16.29
C THR A 312 -4.03 -6.82 14.90
N LEU A 313 -3.25 -7.61 14.15
CA LEU A 313 -2.89 -7.25 12.79
C LEU A 313 -4.11 -7.20 11.85
N ILE A 314 -5.01 -8.19 11.97
CA ILE A 314 -6.19 -8.33 11.13
C ILE A 314 -7.29 -7.33 11.48
N GLN A 315 -7.45 -6.98 12.76
CA GLN A 315 -8.57 -6.16 13.22
C GLN A 315 -8.18 -4.69 13.33
N ASP A 316 -6.97 -4.41 13.82
CA ASP A 316 -6.63 -3.07 14.29
C ASP A 316 -5.56 -2.39 13.41
N LEU A 317 -4.57 -3.15 12.93
CA LEU A 317 -3.42 -2.55 12.25
C LEU A 317 -3.59 -2.43 10.73
N LEU A 318 -4.06 -3.51 10.09
CA LEU A 318 -4.08 -3.68 8.65
C LEU A 318 -5.32 -4.49 8.17
N PRO A 319 -6.56 -4.17 8.57
CA PRO A 319 -7.76 -4.92 8.16
C PRO A 319 -7.97 -5.00 6.64
N GLU A 320 -7.80 -3.90 5.89
CA GLU A 320 -7.91 -3.95 4.42
C GLU A 320 -6.78 -4.80 3.84
N THR A 321 -5.56 -4.68 4.37
CA THR A 321 -4.37 -5.39 3.88
C THR A 321 -4.27 -6.85 4.34
N THR A 322 -5.04 -7.27 5.33
CA THR A 322 -5.07 -8.69 5.71
C THR A 322 -6.26 -9.41 5.09
N SER A 323 -7.33 -8.70 4.73
CA SER A 323 -8.55 -9.28 4.12
C SER A 323 -8.32 -10.05 2.81
N TRP A 324 -7.27 -9.70 2.05
CA TRP A 324 -6.89 -10.37 0.80
C TRP A 324 -5.83 -11.45 0.98
N CYS A 325 -5.33 -11.65 2.19
CA CYS A 325 -4.32 -12.63 2.52
C CYS A 325 -4.94 -13.75 3.36
N ASP A 326 -4.58 -15.00 3.05
CA ASP A 326 -4.86 -16.11 3.94
C ASP A 326 -4.17 -15.85 5.30
N PRO A 327 -4.89 -15.90 6.44
CA PRO A 327 -4.31 -15.68 7.77
C PRO A 327 -3.06 -16.52 8.05
N TYR A 328 -3.00 -17.75 7.52
CA TYR A 328 -1.84 -18.63 7.71
C TYR A 328 -0.59 -18.13 6.96
N LYS A 329 -0.75 -17.37 5.88
CA LYS A 329 0.36 -16.83 5.07
C LYS A 329 0.91 -15.50 5.59
N ILE A 330 0.16 -14.80 6.45
CA ILE A 330 0.60 -13.50 6.96
C ILE A 330 1.93 -13.63 7.69
N TRP A 331 2.11 -14.71 8.47
CA TRP A 331 3.37 -14.96 9.15
C TRP A 331 4.53 -15.25 8.21
N ASP A 332 4.28 -16.00 7.13
CA ASP A 332 5.29 -16.27 6.12
C ASP A 332 5.77 -14.98 5.45
N LEU A 333 4.84 -14.07 5.15
CA LEU A 333 5.16 -12.76 4.55
C LEU A 333 5.93 -11.88 5.52
N LEU A 334 5.45 -11.75 6.77
CA LEU A 334 6.14 -10.96 7.79
C LEU A 334 7.55 -11.51 8.06
N SER A 335 7.77 -12.83 7.94
CA SER A 335 9.09 -13.42 8.13
C SER A 335 10.11 -12.99 7.05
N GLN A 336 9.63 -12.64 5.85
CA GLN A 336 10.44 -12.19 4.71
C GLN A 336 10.75 -10.68 4.76
N LEU A 337 10.09 -9.93 5.64
CA LEU A 337 10.15 -8.47 5.71
C LEU A 337 10.98 -8.01 6.90
N LYS A 338 11.71 -6.90 6.72
CA LYS A 338 12.29 -6.12 7.82
C LYS A 338 11.20 -5.26 8.47
N VAL A 339 10.72 -5.68 9.63
CA VAL A 339 9.58 -5.06 10.30
C VAL A 339 10.02 -4.27 11.53
N LEU A 340 9.61 -2.99 11.61
CA LEU A 340 9.66 -2.21 12.83
C LEU A 340 8.33 -2.31 13.58
N TRP A 341 8.36 -2.90 14.76
CA TRP A 341 7.22 -2.93 15.68
C TRP A 341 7.33 -1.80 16.69
N ILE A 342 6.38 -0.88 16.69
CA ILE A 342 6.30 0.24 17.62
C ILE A 342 5.26 -0.10 18.68
N LEU A 343 5.71 -0.22 19.92
CA LEU A 343 4.93 -0.61 21.09
C LEU A 343 4.78 0.61 22.01
N ASP A 344 3.66 1.33 21.86
CA ASP A 344 3.46 2.63 22.49
C ASP A 344 2.64 2.54 23.79
N GLY A 345 3.19 3.04 24.90
CA GLY A 345 2.49 3.14 26.18
C GLY A 345 2.52 1.85 27.02
N VAL A 346 3.64 1.14 27.07
CA VAL A 346 3.76 -0.14 27.80
C VAL A 346 3.64 0.03 29.34
N ASP A 347 3.66 1.25 29.85
CA ASP A 347 3.53 1.55 31.28
C ASP A 347 2.17 1.11 31.89
N ASP A 348 1.10 1.02 31.10
CA ASP A 348 -0.22 0.55 31.55
C ASP A 348 -0.40 -0.96 31.37
N SER A 349 0.62 -1.72 31.80
CA SER A 349 0.78 -3.16 31.58
C SER A 349 -0.40 -4.03 32.07
N THR A 350 -1.36 -4.31 31.19
CA THR A 350 -2.34 -5.38 31.36
C THR A 350 -1.71 -6.77 31.14
N ARG A 351 -2.41 -7.83 31.54
CA ARG A 351 -1.92 -9.21 31.32
C ARG A 351 -1.78 -9.50 29.82
N GLU A 352 -2.64 -8.92 29.01
CA GLU A 352 -2.75 -9.03 27.57
C GLU A 352 -1.55 -8.35 26.90
N THR A 353 -1.21 -7.13 27.35
CA THR A 353 -0.01 -6.37 26.94
C THR A 353 1.26 -7.20 27.10
N VAL A 354 1.45 -7.80 28.28
CA VAL A 354 2.64 -8.60 28.58
C VAL A 354 2.72 -9.86 27.71
N LYS A 355 1.59 -10.52 27.46
CA LYS A 355 1.53 -11.70 26.57
C LYS A 355 1.90 -11.33 25.13
N LEU A 356 1.32 -10.26 24.59
CA LEU A 356 1.58 -9.79 23.24
C LEU A 356 3.07 -9.44 23.07
N MET A 357 3.63 -8.70 24.03
CA MET A 357 5.06 -8.38 24.05
C MET A 357 5.95 -9.63 24.09
N ASN A 358 5.64 -10.60 24.96
CA ASN A 358 6.39 -11.85 25.02
C ASN A 358 6.32 -12.59 23.67
N ASN A 359 5.12 -12.67 23.06
CA ASN A 359 4.92 -13.34 21.77
C ASN A 359 5.74 -12.69 20.64
N LEU A 360 6.00 -11.38 20.73
CA LEU A 360 6.75 -10.62 19.74
C LEU A 360 8.27 -10.69 20.00
N LEU A 361 8.69 -10.47 21.24
CA LEU A 361 10.10 -10.39 21.64
C LEU A 361 10.79 -11.76 21.80
N GLN A 362 10.05 -12.83 22.11
CA GLN A 362 10.61 -14.19 22.19
C GLN A 362 10.80 -14.84 20.82
N ARG A 363 10.22 -14.27 19.74
CA ARG A 363 10.46 -14.76 18.39
C ARG A 363 11.92 -14.49 18.02
N GLN A 364 12.64 -15.55 17.63
CA GLN A 364 13.95 -15.44 17.02
C GLN A 364 13.76 -15.15 15.52
N ASN A 365 13.41 -13.90 15.22
CA ASN A 365 13.41 -13.42 13.84
C ASN A 365 14.32 -12.18 13.76
N ASN A 366 15.47 -12.34 13.11
CA ASN A 366 16.47 -11.28 12.97
C ASN A 366 15.98 -10.11 12.09
N ASN A 367 14.83 -10.27 11.44
CA ASN A 367 14.24 -9.22 10.62
C ASN A 367 13.34 -8.26 11.42
N TYR A 368 13.15 -8.47 12.73
CA TYR A 368 12.31 -7.60 13.56
C TYR A 368 13.15 -6.65 14.40
N THR A 369 12.80 -5.37 14.35
CA THR A 369 13.24 -4.37 15.31
C THR A 369 12.03 -3.94 16.12
N VAL A 370 12.17 -3.85 17.44
CA VAL A 370 11.07 -3.45 18.32
C VAL A 370 11.42 -2.15 19.01
N LEU A 371 10.55 -1.15 18.96
CA LEU A 371 10.65 0.09 19.70
C LEU A 371 9.57 0.10 20.78
N ILE A 372 9.97 0.21 22.04
CA ILE A 372 9.06 0.31 23.18
C ILE A 372 9.10 1.70 23.76
N THR A 373 7.94 2.34 23.97
CA THR A 373 7.85 3.51 24.84
C THR A 373 7.34 3.12 26.21
N THR A 374 8.00 3.62 27.25
CA THR A 374 7.60 3.38 28.64
C THR A 374 8.06 4.53 29.54
N ARG A 375 7.62 4.53 30.80
CA ARG A 375 8.12 5.46 31.80
C ARG A 375 9.44 4.96 32.41
N PRO A 376 10.30 5.88 32.92
CA PRO A 376 11.60 5.51 33.48
C PRO A 376 11.54 4.44 34.57
N GLU A 377 10.47 4.39 35.38
CA GLU A 377 10.34 3.43 36.48
C GLU A 377 10.23 1.98 36.00
N GLN A 378 9.64 1.75 34.82
CA GLN A 378 9.43 0.40 34.27
C GLN A 378 10.54 -0.04 33.32
N ALA A 379 11.33 0.90 32.80
CA ALA A 379 12.38 0.64 31.83
C ALA A 379 13.41 -0.39 32.32
N HIS A 380 13.87 -0.26 33.57
CA HIS A 380 14.86 -1.17 34.15
C HIS A 380 14.34 -2.62 34.22
N THR A 381 13.06 -2.80 34.54
CA THR A 381 12.43 -4.13 34.60
C THR A 381 12.38 -4.80 33.23
N LEU A 382 12.02 -4.04 32.19
CA LEU A 382 11.98 -4.53 30.81
C LEU A 382 13.38 -4.84 30.28
N SER A 383 14.35 -3.95 30.52
CA SER A 383 15.75 -4.16 30.13
C SER A 383 16.31 -5.44 30.74
N ARG A 384 16.07 -5.69 32.03
CA ARG A 384 16.51 -6.93 32.69
C ARG A 384 15.83 -8.18 32.11
N LYS A 385 14.52 -8.10 31.84
CA LYS A 385 13.72 -9.21 31.32
C LYS A 385 14.15 -9.65 29.92
N TYR A 386 14.54 -8.71 29.06
CA TYR A 386 14.95 -8.98 27.68
C TYR A 386 16.46 -8.78 27.45
N SER A 387 17.26 -8.98 28.50
CA SER A 387 18.72 -8.82 28.47
C SER A 387 19.47 -9.70 27.45
N HIS A 388 18.80 -10.71 26.90
CA HIS A 388 19.32 -11.56 25.82
C HIS A 388 19.20 -10.92 24.43
N LYS A 389 18.61 -9.73 24.33
CA LYS A 389 18.47 -8.93 23.09
C LYS A 389 19.49 -7.80 23.09
N ASN A 390 19.83 -7.31 21.90
CA ASN A 390 20.64 -6.10 21.76
C ASN A 390 19.77 -4.86 22.03
N ILE A 391 19.85 -4.34 23.26
CA ILE A 391 19.03 -3.21 23.72
C ILE A 391 19.76 -1.88 23.58
N LEU A 392 19.12 -0.92 22.90
CA LEU A 392 19.51 0.49 22.92
C LEU A 392 18.57 1.26 23.85
N ASN A 393 19.06 1.73 25.00
CA ASN A 393 18.27 2.55 25.90
C ASN A 393 18.32 4.01 25.46
N ILE A 394 17.15 4.56 25.16
CA ILE A 394 16.99 5.93 24.69
C ILE A 394 16.25 6.75 25.74
N LYS A 395 16.75 7.96 25.99
CA LYS A 395 16.07 8.94 26.83
C LYS A 395 15.64 10.12 26.00
N LEU A 396 14.33 10.35 25.94
CA LEU A 396 13.77 11.58 25.42
C LEU A 396 13.88 12.68 26.49
N ALA A 397 14.71 13.67 26.20
CA ALA A 397 14.62 14.98 26.81
C ALA A 397 13.80 15.85 25.86
N GLY A 398 12.79 16.59 26.34
CA GLY A 398 11.92 17.39 25.47
C GLY A 398 12.69 18.31 24.50
N GLY A 399 12.03 18.75 23.43
CA GLY A 399 12.66 19.57 22.39
C GLY A 399 13.05 20.99 22.83
N ASP A 400 13.74 21.73 21.95
CA ASP A 400 14.07 23.13 22.20
C ASP A 400 12.78 23.97 22.30
N ALA A 401 12.71 24.82 23.33
CA ALA A 401 11.55 25.68 23.61
C ALA A 401 11.24 26.59 22.45
N MET A 402 12.31 27.09 21.84
CA MET A 402 12.26 28.14 20.86
C MET A 402 11.88 27.55 19.51
N GLU A 403 12.37 26.37 19.19
CA GLU A 403 12.00 25.63 18.00
C GLU A 403 10.55 25.14 18.06
N MET A 404 10.10 24.60 19.19
CA MET A 404 8.68 24.28 19.43
C MET A 404 7.78 25.51 19.29
N LEU A 405 8.22 26.65 19.80
CA LEU A 405 7.50 27.92 19.72
C LEU A 405 7.41 28.46 18.29
N GLU A 406 8.53 28.49 17.59
CA GLU A 406 8.63 28.98 16.22
C GLU A 406 7.77 28.09 15.30
N THR A 407 7.87 26.77 15.42
CA THR A 407 7.05 25.80 14.67
C THR A 407 5.56 25.93 14.97
N PHE A 408 5.17 26.14 16.23
CA PHE A 408 3.75 26.33 16.59
C PHE A 408 3.18 27.64 16.00
N VAL A 409 3.96 28.72 16.02
CA VAL A 409 3.56 30.02 15.47
C VAL A 409 3.47 29.98 13.94
N THR A 410 4.34 29.22 13.26
CA THR A 410 4.31 29.08 11.80
C THR A 410 3.25 28.09 11.30
N SER A 411 2.90 27.07 12.10
CA SER A 411 1.94 26.01 11.71
C SER A 411 0.49 26.35 12.01
N THR A 412 0.24 27.21 12.99
CA THR A 412 -1.09 27.76 13.21
C THR A 412 -1.26 28.94 12.25
N ASP A 413 -2.16 28.84 11.27
CA ASP A 413 -2.63 29.96 10.42
C ASP A 413 -3.38 31.03 11.26
N SER A 414 -2.96 31.27 12.50
CA SER A 414 -3.50 32.30 13.37
C SER A 414 -2.99 33.65 12.87
N ILE A 415 -3.72 34.19 11.91
CA ILE A 415 -3.70 35.54 11.31
C ILE A 415 -3.49 36.68 12.35
N THR A 416 -3.60 36.38 13.64
CA THR A 416 -3.55 37.33 14.75
C THR A 416 -2.14 37.69 15.27
N PHE A 417 -1.12 36.89 14.96
CA PHE A 417 0.20 37.03 15.60
C PHE A 417 1.36 36.79 14.63
N GLY A 418 1.97 37.87 14.13
CA GLY A 418 3.18 37.83 13.32
C GLY A 418 4.46 37.44 14.09
N PRO A 419 5.62 37.36 13.39
CA PRO A 419 6.91 36.85 13.91
C PRO A 419 7.44 37.54 15.19
N ASP A 420 6.93 38.74 15.53
CA ASP A 420 7.29 39.49 16.73
C ASP A 420 6.95 38.79 18.06
N ILE A 421 6.12 37.76 18.05
CA ILE A 421 5.67 37.09 19.27
C ILE A 421 6.76 36.27 19.95
N VAL A 422 7.59 35.61 19.14
CA VAL A 422 8.73 34.82 19.61
C VAL A 422 9.72 35.76 20.30
N ASN A 423 9.97 36.94 19.73
CA ASN A 423 10.84 37.97 20.32
C ASN A 423 10.25 38.56 21.61
N LYS A 424 8.93 38.76 21.69
CA LYS A 424 8.26 39.20 22.93
C LYS A 424 8.31 38.14 24.02
N LEU A 425 8.18 36.86 23.68
CA LEU A 425 8.30 35.76 24.64
C LEU A 425 9.75 35.60 25.12
N LYS A 426 10.75 35.74 24.23
CA LYS A 426 12.19 35.80 24.57
C LYS A 426 12.47 36.89 25.61
N HIS A 427 11.90 38.08 25.45
CA HIS A 427 12.08 39.20 26.38
C HIS A 427 11.31 39.06 27.69
N LYS A 428 10.10 38.47 27.67
CA LYS A 428 9.17 38.48 28.81
C LYS A 428 9.39 37.31 29.78
N PHE A 429 9.92 36.19 29.30
CA PHE A 429 10.15 35.00 30.11
C PHE A 429 11.65 34.74 30.27
N LYS A 430 12.12 34.61 31.51
CA LYS A 430 13.52 34.24 31.80
C LYS A 430 13.84 32.86 31.20
N SER A 431 15.06 32.66 30.69
CA SER A 431 15.46 31.40 30.02
C SER A 431 15.21 30.14 30.87
N ARG A 432 15.29 30.24 32.21
CA ARG A 432 15.00 29.13 33.13
C ARG A 432 13.52 28.71 33.16
N PHE A 433 12.58 29.63 32.93
CA PHE A 433 11.15 29.32 32.86
C PHE A 433 10.80 28.65 31.54
N LEU A 434 11.34 29.16 30.43
CA LEU A 434 11.21 28.56 29.11
C LEU A 434 11.81 27.14 29.07
N LYS A 435 12.97 26.92 29.71
CA LYS A 435 13.59 25.59 29.90
C LYS A 435 12.78 24.62 30.77
N LYS A 436 11.83 25.10 31.58
CA LYS A 436 10.90 24.25 32.35
C LYS A 436 9.65 23.90 31.55
N LEU A 437 9.17 24.85 30.74
CA LEU A 437 8.05 24.66 29.81
C LEU A 437 8.33 23.56 28.77
N THR A 438 9.59 23.39 28.35
CA THR A 438 10.00 22.39 27.35
C THR A 438 10.07 20.95 27.81
N LYS A 439 10.08 20.71 29.12
CA LYS A 439 10.21 19.35 29.64
C LYS A 439 8.98 18.49 29.35
N ALA A 440 7.83 19.13 29.08
CA ALA A 440 6.60 18.46 28.71
C ALA A 440 5.86 19.27 27.63
N SER A 441 5.72 18.72 26.43
CA SER A 441 5.04 19.30 25.28
C SER A 441 3.58 19.69 25.61
N ASN A 442 2.90 18.91 26.45
CA ASN A 442 1.53 19.23 26.89
C ASN A 442 1.46 20.47 27.79
N THR A 443 2.49 20.71 28.61
CA THR A 443 2.60 21.91 29.44
C THR A 443 2.89 23.13 28.58
N ALA A 444 3.73 22.98 27.55
CA ALA A 444 3.97 24.03 26.57
C ALA A 444 2.68 24.39 25.81
N LEU A 445 1.97 23.40 25.25
CA LEU A 445 0.75 23.62 24.47
C LEU A 445 -0.38 24.25 25.29
N SER A 446 -0.61 23.76 26.52
CA SER A 446 -1.63 24.33 27.42
C SER A 446 -1.28 25.76 27.85
N PHE A 447 -0.01 26.04 28.11
CA PHE A 447 0.47 27.38 28.39
C PHE A 447 0.24 28.32 27.20
N PHE A 448 0.56 27.90 25.97
CA PHE A 448 0.37 28.72 24.78
C PHE A 448 -1.10 29.00 24.49
N LYS A 449 -1.99 28.00 24.58
CA LYS A 449 -3.44 28.19 24.44
C LYS A 449 -4.00 29.15 25.49
N SER A 450 -3.58 29.00 26.74
CA SER A 450 -4.00 29.88 27.84
C SER A 450 -3.48 31.31 27.64
N TRP A 451 -2.23 31.46 27.23
CA TRP A 451 -1.61 32.75 26.99
C TRP A 451 -2.25 33.48 25.80
N GLU A 452 -2.50 32.78 24.69
CA GLU A 452 -3.24 33.28 23.53
C GLU A 452 -4.60 33.83 23.96
N ALA A 453 -5.37 33.06 24.73
CA ALA A 453 -6.66 33.49 25.26
C ALA A 453 -6.57 34.76 26.13
N THR A 454 -5.50 34.93 26.91
CA THR A 454 -5.29 36.15 27.71
C THR A 454 -4.91 37.37 26.88
N GLU A 455 -4.10 37.22 25.83
CA GLU A 455 -3.68 38.33 24.98
C GLU A 455 -4.80 38.77 24.02
N VAL A 456 -5.62 37.84 23.51
CA VAL A 456 -6.86 38.17 22.78
C VAL A 456 -7.80 39.00 23.66
N LYS A 457 -7.99 38.59 24.93
CA LYS A 457 -8.77 39.36 25.92
C LYS A 457 -8.19 40.76 26.17
N LYS A 458 -6.85 40.93 26.21
CA LYS A 458 -6.20 42.23 26.37
C LYS A 458 -6.33 43.13 25.14
N LYS A 459 -6.17 42.60 23.92
CA LYS A 459 -6.41 43.35 22.68
C LYS A 459 -7.88 43.79 22.58
N GLY A 460 -8.83 42.94 22.96
CA GLY A 460 -10.24 43.28 23.06
C GLY A 460 -10.54 44.39 24.09
N LYS A 461 -9.88 44.36 25.26
CA LYS A 461 -9.98 45.43 26.28
C LYS A 461 -9.33 46.75 25.83
N LYS A 462 -8.19 46.72 25.12
CA LYS A 462 -7.56 47.93 24.55
C LYS A 462 -8.42 48.57 23.44
N LYS A 463 -9.04 47.77 22.56
CA LYS A 463 -10.01 48.27 21.57
C LYS A 463 -11.26 48.89 22.22
N LYS A 464 -11.72 48.35 23.37
CA LYS A 464 -12.81 48.95 24.14
C LYS A 464 -12.40 50.25 24.84
N LYS A 465 -11.20 50.34 25.44
CA LYS A 465 -10.69 51.59 26.04
C LYS A 465 -10.46 52.70 25.01
N GLY A 466 -9.86 52.37 23.84
CA GLY A 466 -9.69 53.36 22.77
C GLY A 466 -11.00 53.81 22.10
N LYS A 467 -12.09 53.04 22.21
CA LYS A 467 -13.44 53.47 21.80
C LYS A 467 -14.14 54.34 22.84
N VAL A 468 -13.71 54.30 24.10
CA VAL A 468 -14.23 55.17 25.17
C VAL A 468 -13.51 56.51 25.15
N GLU A 469 -12.19 56.54 24.92
CA GLU A 469 -11.40 57.77 24.73
C GLU A 469 -11.64 58.50 23.39
N GLN A 470 -12.41 57.92 22.46
CA GLN A 470 -12.87 58.58 21.22
C GLN A 470 -14.36 59.01 21.30
N ARG A 471 -15.00 58.85 22.46
CA ARG A 471 -16.39 59.24 22.73
C ARG A 471 -16.56 60.19 23.91
N GLU A 472 -15.46 60.67 24.48
CA GLU A 472 -15.38 61.91 25.27
C GLU A 472 -14.68 62.97 24.42
#